data_AF-A0A7J8FBB2-F1
#
_entry.id   AF-A0A7J8FBB2-F1
#
_cell.length_a   1.000
_cell.length_b   1.000
_cell.length_c   1.000
_cell.angle_alpha   90.00
_cell.angle_beta   90.00
_cell.angle_gamma   90.00
#
_symmetry.space_group_name_H-M   'P 1'
#
loop_
_entity.id
_entity.type
_entity.pdbx_description
1 polymer ?
#
loop_
_entity_poly.entity_id
_entity_poly.type
_entity_poly.pdbx_seq_one_letter_code
_entity_poly.pdbx_strand_id
1 'polypeptide(L)'
;MATLRRLRQVPRHLLVCEKSNFGHDKSRHRHLVETHYHNYRVSFLIPECEILSKELKNLVMETGPYYFVKNLPLHELITHEFINTFVKKGSCYALSYNTNIDEDNTIALLPNGKLILSLDKDTYEETGLQGRPSHYSGRKIMKFIISIDLMDLSFNLDSKKYGRISWSFREKKPLKFDFLLAWHHPGVEESTMMSYFSNYGIQEHQPKVAVSTVADLQCPVLQPGEPRGRPEVACSAGELLDWLGAVFTNAELNNEPNNFISTYCCPQPSTVLAKAYLCTITGFILPEKICLLLEQLCRYFDEPKLAPWLTLSVQGFADSPVSWRENEHGFQKGGDHLYNFVIFNNQDYWLQMAVGANDDCPP
;
A
#
# COMPACT_ATOMS: atom_id res chain seq x y z
N MET A 1 29.87 26.68 9.96
CA MET A 1 28.63 26.53 10.77
C MET A 1 27.42 26.00 9.99
N ALA A 2 27.18 26.40 8.73
CA ALA A 2 26.04 25.90 7.94
C ALA A 2 26.08 24.39 7.62
N THR A 3 27.28 23.82 7.44
CA THR A 3 27.49 22.38 7.19
C THR A 3 27.12 21.50 8.39
N LEU A 4 27.46 21.92 9.61
CA LEU A 4 27.11 21.19 10.84
C LEU A 4 25.61 21.20 11.13
N ARG A 5 24.88 22.23 10.68
CA ARG A 5 23.41 22.30 10.82
C ARG A 5 22.71 21.23 9.98
N ARG A 6 23.17 20.98 8.75
CA ARG A 6 22.58 19.94 7.87
C ARG A 6 22.76 18.53 8.43
N LEU A 7 23.86 18.28 9.15
CA LEU A 7 24.11 16.98 9.79
C LEU A 7 23.17 16.67 10.96
N ARG A 8 22.59 17.70 11.59
CA ARG A 8 21.62 17.56 12.70
C ARG A 8 20.17 17.73 12.25
N GLN A 9 19.94 18.00 10.98
CA GLN A 9 18.60 18.27 10.46
C GLN A 9 17.87 16.95 10.25
N VAL A 10 16.71 16.81 10.90
CA VAL A 10 15.85 15.62 10.78
C VAL A 10 15.19 15.64 9.39
N PRO A 11 15.11 14.49 8.69
CA PRO A 11 14.31 14.39 7.48
C PRO A 11 12.86 14.77 7.78
N ARG A 12 12.19 15.40 6.80
CA ARG A 12 10.75 15.62 6.90
C ARG A 12 10.05 14.27 6.92
N HIS A 13 9.12 14.11 7.84
CA HIS A 13 8.20 13.00 7.92
C HIS A 13 6.85 13.59 8.32
N LEU A 14 5.78 13.08 7.74
CA LEU A 14 4.43 13.51 8.09
C LEU A 14 3.68 12.30 8.64
N LEU A 15 3.22 12.43 9.88
CA LEU A 15 2.29 11.50 10.50
C LEU A 15 0.98 12.24 10.72
N VAL A 16 -0.08 11.80 10.05
CA VAL A 16 -1.44 12.29 10.26
C VAL A 16 -2.18 11.28 11.12
N CYS A 17 -2.86 11.76 12.16
CA CYS A 17 -3.71 10.93 13.01
C CYS A 17 -5.11 11.52 13.07
N GLU A 18 -6.09 10.76 12.61
CA GLU A 18 -7.50 11.11 12.64
C GLU A 18 -8.28 10.14 13.54
N LYS A 19 -9.34 10.66 14.15
CA LYS A 19 -10.34 9.84 14.84
C LYS A 19 -11.65 9.95 14.08
N SER A 20 -12.31 8.83 13.84
CA SER A 20 -13.66 8.80 13.29
C SER A 20 -14.40 7.55 13.77
N ASN A 21 -15.57 7.28 13.18
CA ASN A 21 -16.43 6.15 13.51
C ASN A 21 -16.85 5.44 12.21
N PHE A 22 -16.95 4.11 12.23
CA PHE A 22 -17.34 3.33 11.05
C PHE A 22 -18.79 3.56 10.62
N GLY A 23 -19.70 3.80 11.58
CA GLY A 23 -21.12 4.07 11.34
C GLY A 23 -21.44 5.52 10.97
N HIS A 24 -20.46 6.43 10.93
CA HIS A 24 -20.70 7.82 10.59
C HIS A 24 -20.80 8.02 9.07
N ASP A 25 -21.90 8.61 8.57
CA ASP A 25 -22.18 8.76 7.12
C ASP A 25 -21.06 9.44 6.30
N LYS A 26 -20.31 10.35 6.93
CA LYS A 26 -19.20 11.07 6.29
C LYS A 26 -17.83 10.41 6.50
N SER A 27 -17.80 9.22 7.09
CA SER A 27 -16.57 8.47 7.34
C SER A 27 -15.95 8.04 6.00
N ARG A 28 -14.64 8.29 5.83
CA ARG A 28 -13.93 8.05 4.56
C ARG A 28 -13.04 6.81 4.58
N HIS A 29 -13.15 5.97 5.62
CA HIS A 29 -12.32 4.78 5.80
C HIS A 29 -12.29 3.89 4.54
N ARG A 30 -13.45 3.62 3.95
CA ARG A 30 -13.57 2.80 2.73
C ARG A 30 -12.88 3.45 1.54
N HIS A 31 -13.21 4.72 1.27
CA HIS A 31 -12.64 5.49 0.16
C HIS A 31 -11.10 5.57 0.25
N LEU A 32 -10.56 5.72 1.45
CA LEU A 32 -9.11 5.78 1.67
C LEU A 32 -8.41 4.47 1.31
N VAL A 33 -8.99 3.33 1.70
CA VAL A 33 -8.46 2.01 1.34
C VAL A 33 -8.58 1.77 -0.17
N GLU A 34 -9.75 2.04 -0.76
CA GLU A 34 -10.02 1.85 -2.19
C GLU A 34 -9.12 2.72 -3.09
N THR A 35 -8.68 3.88 -2.60
CA THR A 35 -7.81 4.80 -3.35
C THR A 35 -6.32 4.61 -3.07
N HIS A 36 -5.94 3.59 -2.30
CA HIS A 36 -4.55 3.17 -2.10
C HIS A 36 -4.26 1.91 -2.92
N TYR A 37 -3.76 2.11 -4.15
CA TYR A 37 -3.81 1.08 -5.19
C TYR A 37 -2.77 -0.04 -5.06
N HIS A 38 -1.55 0.24 -4.58
CA HIS A 38 -0.47 -0.74 -4.54
C HIS A 38 -0.10 -1.10 -3.09
N ASN A 39 -0.56 -2.26 -2.63
CA ASN A 39 -0.37 -2.75 -1.25
C ASN A 39 0.58 -3.95 -1.25
N TYR A 40 1.65 -3.88 -0.45
CA TYR A 40 2.66 -4.93 -0.39
C TYR A 40 2.50 -5.82 0.85
N ARG A 41 2.33 -5.19 2.01
CA ARG A 41 2.28 -5.87 3.31
C ARG A 41 1.06 -5.42 4.09
N VAL A 42 0.19 -6.37 4.43
CA VAL A 42 -0.99 -6.14 5.28
C VAL A 42 -0.80 -6.95 6.55
N SER A 43 -0.78 -6.28 7.70
CA SER A 43 -0.63 -6.93 9.00
C SER A 43 -1.75 -6.52 9.95
N PHE A 44 -2.24 -7.45 10.75
CA PHE A 44 -3.20 -7.16 11.80
C PHE A 44 -2.81 -7.84 13.10
N LEU A 45 -3.15 -7.20 14.20
CA LEU A 45 -2.92 -7.70 15.56
C LEU A 45 -4.25 -7.70 16.31
N ILE A 46 -4.58 -8.84 16.91
CA ILE A 46 -5.75 -9.00 17.78
C ILE A 46 -5.26 -9.44 19.16
N PRO A 47 -5.31 -8.56 20.17
CA PRO A 47 -5.00 -8.92 21.55
C PRO A 47 -6.05 -9.89 22.12
N GLU A 48 -5.67 -10.68 23.13
CA GLU A 48 -6.51 -11.70 23.77
C GLU A 48 -7.20 -12.64 22.77
N CYS A 49 -6.47 -12.99 21.70
CA CYS A 49 -6.92 -13.90 20.65
C CYS A 49 -5.89 -15.01 20.44
N GLU A 50 -6.35 -16.25 20.48
CA GLU A 50 -5.53 -17.44 20.19
C GLU A 50 -5.89 -18.07 18.85
N ILE A 51 -7.19 -18.11 18.52
CA ILE A 51 -7.71 -18.77 17.33
C ILE A 51 -8.56 -17.78 16.55
N LEU A 52 -8.18 -17.60 15.28
CA LEU A 52 -8.93 -16.80 14.33
C LEU A 52 -10.25 -17.51 13.93
N SER A 53 -11.31 -16.73 13.72
CA SER A 53 -12.55 -17.29 13.17
C SER A 53 -12.31 -17.92 11.79
N LYS A 54 -13.11 -18.94 11.43
CA LYS A 54 -13.00 -19.60 10.13
C LYS A 54 -13.19 -18.62 8.97
N GLU A 55 -14.12 -17.68 9.12
CA GLU A 55 -14.41 -16.64 8.13
C GLU A 55 -13.18 -15.76 7.88
N LEU A 56 -12.57 -15.23 8.93
CA LEU A 56 -11.40 -14.36 8.80
C LEU A 56 -10.17 -15.14 8.31
N LYS A 57 -10.01 -16.41 8.71
CA LYS A 57 -8.96 -17.29 8.19
C LYS A 57 -9.10 -17.54 6.68
N ASN A 58 -10.32 -17.83 6.22
CA ASN A 58 -10.57 -18.01 4.78
C ASN A 58 -10.27 -16.72 4.02
N LEU A 59 -10.72 -15.57 4.52
CA LEU A 59 -10.47 -14.28 3.89
C LEU A 59 -8.98 -13.96 3.73
N VAL A 60 -8.17 -14.27 4.75
CA VAL A 60 -6.71 -14.13 4.69
C VAL A 60 -6.09 -14.99 3.57
N MET A 61 -6.56 -16.23 3.42
CA MET A 61 -6.05 -17.15 2.40
C MET A 61 -6.55 -16.80 0.98
N GLU A 62 -7.68 -16.10 0.86
CA GLU A 62 -8.30 -15.68 -0.40
C GLU A 62 -7.92 -14.25 -0.82
N THR A 63 -6.79 -13.74 -0.34
CA THR A 63 -6.28 -12.39 -0.69
C THR A 63 -5.62 -12.32 -2.06
N GLY A 64 -5.15 -13.45 -2.61
CA GLY A 64 -4.62 -13.58 -3.97
C GLY A 64 -5.66 -14.04 -5.00
N PRO A 65 -5.21 -14.56 -6.15
CA PRO A 65 -3.82 -14.59 -6.62
C PRO A 65 -3.33 -13.23 -7.13
N TYR A 66 -2.02 -13.12 -7.36
CA TYR A 66 -1.44 -12.11 -8.25
C TYR A 66 -0.52 -12.80 -9.25
N TYR A 67 -0.17 -12.09 -10.32
CA TYR A 67 0.58 -12.64 -11.43
C TYR A 67 1.88 -11.91 -11.65
N PHE A 68 2.84 -12.61 -12.23
CA PHE A 68 4.13 -12.06 -12.59
C PHE A 68 4.45 -12.41 -14.05
N VAL A 69 4.80 -11.39 -14.83
CA VAL A 69 5.18 -11.54 -16.25
C VAL A 69 6.51 -10.87 -16.49
N LYS A 70 7.48 -11.61 -17.03
CA LYS A 70 8.82 -11.09 -17.33
C LYS A 70 8.86 -10.43 -18.71
N ASN A 71 9.62 -9.34 -18.83
CA ASN A 71 9.91 -8.66 -20.09
C ASN A 71 8.66 -8.35 -20.93
N LEU A 72 7.52 -8.03 -20.29
CA LEU A 72 6.29 -7.68 -20.98
C LEU A 72 6.46 -6.32 -21.68
N PRO A 73 6.20 -6.23 -22.99
CA PRO A 73 6.29 -4.97 -23.70
C PRO A 73 5.13 -4.03 -23.36
N LEU A 74 5.44 -2.74 -23.21
CA LEU A 74 4.44 -1.75 -22.80
C LEU A 74 3.30 -1.58 -23.82
N HIS A 75 3.55 -1.87 -25.10
CA HIS A 75 2.53 -1.79 -26.13
C HIS A 75 1.41 -2.83 -25.97
N GLU A 76 1.60 -3.90 -25.19
CA GLU A 76 0.56 -4.91 -24.92
C GLU A 76 -0.54 -4.34 -24.02
N LEU A 77 -0.16 -3.51 -23.05
CA LEU A 77 -1.08 -2.90 -22.07
C LEU A 77 -1.97 -1.79 -22.67
N ILE A 78 -1.73 -1.40 -23.92
CA ILE A 78 -2.55 -0.40 -24.63
C ILE A 78 -3.35 -1.01 -25.78
N THR A 79 -3.29 -2.34 -25.98
CA THR A 79 -4.05 -2.98 -27.05
C THR A 79 -5.54 -2.89 -26.76
N HIS A 80 -6.34 -2.81 -27.83
CA HIS A 80 -7.79 -2.82 -27.73
C HIS A 80 -8.31 -4.09 -27.04
N GLU A 81 -7.65 -5.21 -27.28
CA GLU A 81 -7.98 -6.49 -26.66
C GLU A 81 -7.76 -6.45 -25.14
N PHE A 82 -6.59 -5.98 -24.68
CA PHE A 82 -6.31 -5.81 -23.26
C PHE A 82 -7.33 -4.87 -22.58
N ILE A 83 -7.58 -3.71 -23.18
CA ILE A 83 -8.48 -2.70 -22.61
C ILE A 83 -9.91 -3.23 -22.47
N ASN A 84 -10.44 -3.88 -23.51
CA ASN A 84 -11.82 -4.40 -23.46
C ASN A 84 -11.97 -5.65 -22.58
N THR A 85 -10.88 -6.39 -22.36
CA THR A 85 -10.90 -7.62 -21.55
C THR A 85 -10.79 -7.29 -20.07
N PHE A 86 -9.82 -6.44 -19.70
CA PHE A 86 -9.49 -6.19 -18.29
C PHE A 86 -9.95 -4.82 -17.80
N VAL A 87 -9.58 -3.75 -18.52
CA VAL A 87 -9.77 -2.35 -18.06
C VAL A 87 -11.25 -1.93 -18.06
N LYS A 88 -12.02 -2.27 -19.10
CA LYS A 88 -13.44 -1.90 -19.18
C LYS A 88 -14.35 -2.78 -18.34
N LYS A 89 -13.93 -4.01 -18.05
CA LYS A 89 -14.77 -5.01 -17.38
C LYS A 89 -14.49 -5.06 -15.89
N GLY A 90 -13.32 -4.65 -15.40
CA GLY A 90 -13.00 -4.67 -13.98
C GLY A 90 -11.84 -3.73 -13.62
N SER A 91 -11.35 -3.85 -12.40
CA SER A 91 -10.23 -3.05 -11.90
C SER A 91 -8.92 -3.81 -12.16
N CYS A 92 -8.16 -3.39 -13.17
CA CYS A 92 -6.85 -3.99 -13.48
C CYS A 92 -5.73 -3.17 -12.88
N TYR A 93 -4.77 -3.86 -12.27
CA TYR A 93 -3.62 -3.29 -11.59
C TYR A 93 -2.35 -3.85 -12.21
N ALA A 94 -1.39 -2.96 -12.49
CA ALA A 94 -0.06 -3.36 -12.92
C ALA A 94 0.98 -2.48 -12.26
N LEU A 95 2.12 -3.07 -11.86
CA LEU A 95 3.26 -2.33 -11.33
C LEU A 95 4.55 -2.96 -11.86
N SER A 96 5.47 -2.15 -12.38
CA SER A 96 6.80 -2.63 -12.76
C SER A 96 7.55 -3.12 -11.52
N TYR A 97 8.13 -4.30 -11.62
CA TYR A 97 8.79 -4.98 -10.51
C TYR A 97 10.30 -4.75 -10.54
N ASN A 98 10.88 -4.51 -9.35
CA ASN A 98 12.32 -4.31 -9.17
C ASN A 98 12.90 -3.18 -10.04
N THR A 99 12.14 -2.08 -10.14
CA THR A 99 12.52 -0.83 -10.80
C THR A 99 12.51 0.30 -9.78
N ASN A 100 13.67 0.80 -9.39
CA ASN A 100 13.79 1.84 -8.37
C ASN A 100 13.23 3.15 -8.90
N ILE A 101 12.25 3.76 -8.23
CA ILE A 101 11.55 4.92 -8.78
C ILE A 101 12.45 6.15 -9.04
N ASP A 102 13.49 6.33 -8.24
CA ASP A 102 14.43 7.45 -8.36
C ASP A 102 15.52 7.22 -9.42
N GLU A 103 15.76 5.96 -9.82
CA GLU A 103 16.87 5.59 -10.71
C GLU A 103 16.38 5.07 -12.07
N ASP A 104 15.37 4.21 -12.07
CA ASP A 104 14.88 3.48 -13.23
C ASP A 104 13.60 4.09 -13.81
N ASN A 105 13.16 3.57 -14.96
CA ASN A 105 11.82 3.83 -15.48
C ASN A 105 10.80 2.94 -14.75
N THR A 106 9.72 3.53 -14.24
CA THR A 106 8.70 2.83 -13.46
C THR A 106 7.33 3.01 -14.11
N ILE A 107 6.54 1.95 -14.17
CA ILE A 107 5.23 1.93 -14.83
C ILE A 107 4.17 1.43 -13.85
N ALA A 108 3.01 2.08 -13.82
CA ALA A 108 1.85 1.57 -13.12
C ALA A 108 0.55 1.71 -13.93
N LEU A 109 -0.33 0.72 -13.83
CA LEU A 109 -1.70 0.79 -14.32
C LEU A 109 -2.65 0.88 -13.13
N LEU A 110 -3.47 1.92 -13.12
CA LEU A 110 -4.42 2.21 -12.06
C LEU A 110 -5.81 1.66 -12.41
N PRO A 111 -6.67 1.36 -11.42
CA PRO A 111 -7.99 0.77 -11.66
C PRO A 111 -8.95 1.70 -12.40
N ASN A 112 -8.68 3.01 -12.43
CA ASN A 112 -9.44 3.97 -13.23
C ASN A 112 -9.05 3.97 -14.72
N GLY A 113 -8.18 3.04 -15.15
CA GLY A 113 -7.72 2.91 -16.53
C GLY A 113 -6.62 3.88 -16.93
N LYS A 114 -5.99 4.57 -15.98
CA LYS A 114 -4.82 5.42 -16.26
C LYS A 114 -3.53 4.61 -16.16
N LEU A 115 -2.76 4.62 -17.23
CA LEU A 115 -1.39 4.11 -17.30
C LEU A 115 -0.42 5.27 -16.99
N ILE A 116 0.26 5.17 -15.86
CA ILE A 116 1.22 6.17 -15.37
C ILE A 116 2.63 5.67 -15.64
N LEU A 117 3.44 6.51 -16.28
CA LEU A 117 4.85 6.24 -16.54
C LEU A 117 5.70 7.29 -15.83
N SER A 118 6.61 6.85 -14.98
CA SER A 118 7.65 7.67 -14.36
C SER A 118 8.97 7.40 -15.07
N LEU A 119 9.30 8.25 -16.03
CA LEU A 119 10.45 8.05 -16.92
C LEU A 119 11.63 8.93 -16.50
N ASP A 120 12.84 8.41 -16.72
CA ASP A 120 14.04 9.23 -16.74
C ASP A 120 14.01 10.24 -17.91
N LYS A 121 14.92 11.21 -17.87
CA LYS A 121 15.00 12.27 -18.87
C LYS A 121 15.21 11.73 -20.29
N ASP A 122 16.13 10.79 -20.47
CA ASP A 122 16.54 10.32 -21.79
C ASP A 122 15.40 9.52 -22.43
N THR A 123 14.78 8.63 -21.67
CA THR A 123 13.62 7.83 -22.08
C THR A 123 12.39 8.70 -22.35
N TYR A 124 12.16 9.75 -21.56
CA TYR A 124 11.10 10.73 -21.82
C TYR A 124 11.28 11.44 -23.18
N GLU A 125 12.49 11.95 -23.45
CA GLU A 125 12.81 12.64 -24.71
C GLU A 125 12.73 11.67 -25.91
N GLU A 126 13.22 10.45 -25.75
CA GLU A 126 13.19 9.41 -26.77
C GLU A 126 11.78 8.93 -27.09
N THR A 127 10.91 8.70 -26.09
CA THR A 127 9.51 8.31 -26.33
C THR A 127 8.73 9.44 -27.03
N GLY A 128 9.05 10.70 -26.74
CA GLY A 128 8.40 11.88 -27.33
C GLY A 128 6.91 11.97 -26.99
N LEU A 129 6.52 11.44 -25.84
CA LEU A 129 5.17 11.54 -25.30
C LEU A 129 5.02 12.83 -24.49
N GLN A 130 3.78 13.30 -24.34
CA GLN A 130 3.50 14.49 -23.54
C GLN A 130 3.42 14.11 -22.07
N GLY A 131 4.26 14.72 -21.24
CA GLY A 131 4.26 14.54 -19.79
C GLY A 131 4.60 15.84 -19.08
N ARG A 132 4.85 15.74 -17.78
CA ARG A 132 5.27 16.85 -16.92
C ARG A 132 6.51 16.47 -16.11
N PRO A 133 7.38 17.43 -15.75
CA PRO A 133 8.41 17.19 -14.74
C PRO A 133 7.80 16.64 -13.45
N SER A 134 8.43 15.62 -12.84
CA SER A 134 8.02 15.15 -11.52
C SER A 134 8.32 16.20 -10.45
N HIS A 135 7.44 16.27 -9.44
CA HIS A 135 7.61 17.17 -8.29
C HIS A 135 8.86 16.88 -7.46
N TYR A 136 9.41 15.66 -7.54
CA TYR A 136 10.57 15.23 -6.75
C TYR A 136 11.91 15.52 -7.41
N SER A 137 11.90 16.16 -8.58
CA SER A 137 13.13 16.62 -9.23
C SER A 137 13.76 17.79 -8.47
N GLY A 138 15.06 17.69 -8.18
CA GLY A 138 15.84 18.78 -7.61
C GLY A 138 16.08 19.93 -8.59
N ARG A 139 17.23 20.62 -8.47
CA ARG A 139 17.58 21.75 -9.38
C ARG A 139 17.65 21.35 -10.87
N LYS A 140 17.94 20.08 -11.14
CA LYS A 140 17.90 19.50 -12.50
C LYS A 140 16.72 18.53 -12.54
N ILE A 141 15.86 18.71 -13.53
CA ILE A 141 14.74 17.82 -13.79
C ILE A 141 15.29 16.55 -14.42
N MET A 142 15.15 15.43 -13.71
CA MET A 142 15.66 14.12 -14.13
C MET A 142 14.55 13.09 -14.31
N LYS A 143 13.34 13.36 -13.80
CA LYS A 143 12.18 12.47 -13.87
C LYS A 143 10.97 13.20 -14.46
N PHE A 144 10.24 12.51 -15.31
CA PHE A 144 9.04 12.99 -15.99
C PHE A 144 7.89 11.99 -15.83
N ILE A 145 6.71 12.51 -15.52
CA ILE A 145 5.49 11.72 -15.40
C ILE A 145 4.64 11.89 -16.65
N ILE A 146 4.27 10.78 -17.27
CA ILE A 146 3.28 10.71 -18.35
C ILE A 146 2.06 9.97 -17.82
N SER A 147 0.87 10.54 -18.03
CA SER A 147 -0.41 9.90 -17.70
C SER A 147 -1.18 9.64 -18.99
N ILE A 148 -1.50 8.38 -19.24
CA ILE A 148 -2.24 7.93 -20.42
C ILE A 148 -3.57 7.33 -19.95
N ASP A 149 -4.66 7.98 -20.28
CA ASP A 149 -6.01 7.46 -20.02
C ASP A 149 -6.38 6.42 -21.10
N LEU A 150 -6.39 5.15 -20.72
CA LEU A 150 -6.72 4.04 -21.62
C LEU A 150 -8.21 3.98 -21.96
N MET A 151 -9.08 4.52 -21.08
CA MET A 151 -10.51 4.59 -21.34
C MET A 151 -10.79 5.61 -22.45
N ASP A 152 -10.17 6.79 -22.36
CA ASP A 152 -10.20 7.82 -23.42
C ASP A 152 -9.63 7.30 -24.75
N LEU A 153 -8.51 6.58 -24.71
CA LEU A 153 -7.91 5.97 -25.90
C LEU A 153 -8.81 4.93 -26.56
N SER A 154 -9.65 4.24 -25.79
CA SER A 154 -10.50 3.17 -26.29
C SER A 154 -11.70 3.64 -27.13
N PHE A 155 -12.04 4.93 -27.10
CA PHE A 155 -13.17 5.48 -27.85
C PHE A 155 -12.86 5.73 -29.32
N ASN A 156 -11.61 6.02 -29.67
CA ASN A 156 -11.22 6.33 -31.04
C ASN A 156 -9.79 5.86 -31.35
N LEU A 157 -9.70 4.66 -31.92
CA LEU A 157 -8.44 4.01 -32.31
C LEU A 157 -7.76 4.69 -33.50
N ASP A 158 -8.52 5.36 -34.36
CA ASP A 158 -7.99 6.14 -35.50
C ASP A 158 -7.55 7.54 -35.07
N SER A 159 -7.65 7.85 -33.77
CA SER A 159 -7.17 9.12 -33.25
C SER A 159 -5.66 9.23 -33.42
N LYS A 160 -5.21 10.43 -33.80
CA LYS A 160 -3.78 10.78 -33.86
C LYS A 160 -3.07 10.52 -32.51
N LYS A 161 -3.81 10.59 -31.40
CA LYS A 161 -3.32 10.32 -30.04
C LYS A 161 -2.96 8.85 -29.86
N TYR A 162 -3.89 7.92 -30.16
CA TYR A 162 -3.63 6.49 -30.08
C TYR A 162 -2.49 6.09 -31.03
N GLY A 163 -2.54 6.54 -32.29
CA GLY A 163 -1.49 6.27 -33.27
C GLY A 163 -0.10 6.70 -32.79
N ARG A 164 0.02 7.90 -32.20
CA ARG A 164 1.29 8.40 -31.64
C ARG A 164 1.80 7.55 -30.48
N ILE A 165 0.93 7.17 -29.55
CA ILE A 165 1.32 6.36 -28.37
C ILE A 165 1.71 4.94 -28.79
N SER A 166 0.89 4.32 -29.64
CA SER A 166 1.15 2.98 -30.18
C SER A 166 2.47 2.93 -30.95
N TRP A 167 2.70 3.90 -31.85
CA TRP A 167 3.96 4.01 -32.59
C TRP A 167 5.16 4.22 -31.65
N SER A 168 5.00 5.06 -30.61
CA SER A 168 6.05 5.29 -29.62
C SER A 168 6.49 4.00 -28.94
N PHE A 169 5.55 3.18 -28.46
CA PHE A 169 5.87 1.93 -27.75
C PHE A 169 6.22 0.74 -28.65
N ARG A 170 5.83 0.74 -29.92
CA ARG A 170 6.08 -0.38 -30.85
C ARG A 170 7.36 -0.20 -31.67
N GLU A 171 7.59 1.00 -32.17
CA GLU A 171 8.65 1.24 -33.16
C GLU A 171 9.71 2.21 -32.62
N LYS A 172 9.29 3.32 -32.03
CA LYS A 172 10.22 4.40 -31.66
C LYS A 172 11.11 4.02 -30.48
N LYS A 173 10.49 3.58 -29.37
CA LYS A 173 11.17 3.15 -28.14
C LYS A 173 10.44 1.96 -27.53
N PRO A 174 10.76 0.73 -27.97
CA PRO A 174 10.17 -0.48 -27.40
C PRO A 174 10.67 -0.71 -25.97
N LEU A 175 9.82 -0.41 -24.99
CA LEU A 175 10.10 -0.62 -23.57
C LEU A 175 9.49 -1.94 -23.09
N LYS A 176 10.23 -2.68 -22.27
CA LYS A 176 9.82 -3.94 -21.65
C LYS A 176 10.13 -3.89 -20.17
N PHE A 177 9.23 -4.44 -19.36
CA PHE A 177 9.42 -4.51 -17.91
C PHE A 177 8.92 -5.85 -17.38
N ASP A 178 9.45 -6.22 -16.22
CA ASP A 178 8.82 -7.26 -15.40
C ASP A 178 7.64 -6.61 -14.66
N PHE A 179 6.46 -7.22 -14.70
CA PHE A 179 5.25 -6.67 -14.08
C PHE A 179 4.66 -7.61 -13.03
N LEU A 180 4.27 -7.02 -11.90
CA LEU A 180 3.22 -7.56 -11.04
C LEU A 180 1.87 -7.16 -11.62
N LEU A 181 0.96 -8.13 -11.80
CA LEU A 181 -0.38 -7.92 -12.34
C LEU A 181 -1.43 -8.50 -11.40
N ALA A 182 -2.57 -7.83 -11.28
CA ALA A 182 -3.75 -8.37 -10.63
C ALA A 182 -5.01 -7.76 -11.24
N TRP A 183 -6.13 -8.46 -11.15
CA TRP A 183 -7.40 -8.01 -11.71
C TRP A 183 -8.55 -8.38 -10.81
N HIS A 184 -9.32 -7.38 -10.41
CA HIS A 184 -10.57 -7.55 -9.70
C HIS A 184 -11.74 -7.47 -10.67
N HIS A 185 -12.46 -8.57 -10.83
CA HIS A 185 -13.72 -8.61 -11.56
C HIS A 185 -14.77 -9.41 -10.77
N PRO A 186 -15.87 -8.78 -10.33
CA PRO A 186 -16.94 -9.48 -9.64
C PRO A 186 -17.60 -10.53 -10.55
N GLY A 187 -17.41 -11.82 -10.25
CA GLY A 187 -18.16 -12.92 -10.89
C GLY A 187 -17.58 -13.54 -12.16
N VAL A 188 -16.28 -13.35 -12.46
CA VAL A 188 -15.58 -14.05 -13.56
C VAL A 188 -14.39 -14.84 -13.03
N GLU A 189 -14.09 -15.97 -13.70
CA GLU A 189 -12.96 -16.84 -13.38
C GLU A 189 -11.59 -16.15 -13.56
N GLU A 190 -10.71 -16.37 -12.58
CA GLU A 190 -9.36 -15.79 -12.47
C GLU A 190 -8.41 -16.22 -13.62
N SER A 191 -8.74 -17.31 -14.33
CA SER A 191 -7.93 -17.91 -15.41
C SER A 191 -7.77 -17.04 -16.66
N THR A 192 -8.55 -15.96 -16.78
CA THR A 192 -8.54 -15.05 -17.93
C THR A 192 -7.18 -14.38 -18.13
N MET A 193 -6.46 -14.02 -17.06
CA MET A 193 -5.15 -13.37 -17.19
C MET A 193 -4.07 -14.36 -17.65
N MET A 194 -4.13 -15.60 -17.16
CA MET A 194 -3.21 -16.69 -17.54
C MET A 194 -3.30 -17.02 -19.02
N SER A 195 -4.51 -17.10 -19.57
CA SER A 195 -4.71 -17.39 -20.99
C SER A 195 -4.22 -16.24 -21.87
N TYR A 196 -4.53 -14.99 -21.50
CA TYR A 196 -4.15 -13.79 -22.25
C TYR A 196 -2.63 -13.62 -22.37
N PHE A 197 -1.90 -13.78 -21.26
CA PHE A 197 -0.43 -13.62 -21.23
C PHE A 197 0.34 -14.94 -21.37
N SER A 198 -0.29 -16.01 -21.87
CA SER A 198 0.33 -17.33 -22.03
C SER A 198 1.63 -17.30 -22.86
N ASN A 199 1.68 -16.47 -23.90
CA ASN A 199 2.88 -16.28 -24.74
C ASN A 199 4.06 -15.61 -24.01
N TYR A 200 3.82 -15.00 -22.84
CA TYR A 200 4.80 -14.25 -22.06
C TYR A 200 5.28 -15.00 -20.81
N GLY A 201 4.91 -16.28 -20.67
CA GLY A 201 5.36 -17.11 -19.54
C GLY A 201 4.87 -16.58 -18.18
N ILE A 202 3.62 -16.12 -18.14
CA ILE A 202 2.95 -15.65 -16.93
C ILE A 202 2.99 -16.70 -15.81
N GLN A 203 3.25 -16.23 -14.58
CA GLN A 203 3.30 -17.05 -13.39
C GLN A 203 2.24 -16.57 -12.40
N GLU A 204 1.44 -17.49 -11.88
CA GLU A 204 0.53 -17.23 -10.77
C GLU A 204 1.30 -17.36 -9.44
N HIS A 205 1.07 -16.42 -8.54
CA HIS A 205 1.64 -16.38 -7.20
C HIS A 205 0.55 -16.15 -6.16
N GLN A 206 0.73 -16.78 -5.00
CA GLN A 206 -0.12 -16.57 -3.85
C GLN A 206 0.59 -15.65 -2.84
N PRO A 207 -0.11 -14.71 -2.18
CA PRO A 207 0.46 -13.95 -1.09
C PRO A 207 0.99 -14.88 0.02
N LYS A 208 2.16 -14.56 0.55
CA LYS A 208 2.73 -15.26 1.69
C LYS A 208 1.99 -14.84 2.96
N VAL A 209 1.42 -15.81 3.66
CA VAL A 209 0.76 -15.60 4.96
C VAL A 209 1.69 -16.10 6.06
N ALA A 210 2.03 -15.24 7.00
CA ALA A 210 2.75 -15.56 8.23
C ALA A 210 1.83 -15.28 9.42
N VAL A 211 1.64 -16.29 10.27
CA VAL A 211 0.83 -16.18 11.48
C VAL A 211 1.72 -16.51 12.67
N SER A 212 1.61 -15.71 13.73
CA SER A 212 2.24 -15.98 15.02
C SER A 212 1.30 -15.65 16.17
N THR A 213 1.52 -16.31 17.31
CA THR A 213 0.86 -16.00 18.56
C THR A 213 1.94 -15.63 19.57
N VAL A 214 1.81 -14.45 20.17
CA VAL A 214 2.74 -13.95 21.19
C VAL A 214 2.08 -14.07 22.54
N ALA A 215 2.74 -14.72 23.49
CA ALA A 215 2.29 -14.81 24.87
C ALA A 215 2.79 -13.61 25.67
N ASP A 216 2.04 -13.22 26.70
CA ASP A 216 2.40 -12.19 27.68
C ASP A 216 2.82 -10.85 27.04
N LEU A 217 2.10 -10.44 25.98
CA LEU A 217 2.39 -9.20 25.26
C LEU A 217 1.96 -7.99 26.11
N GLN A 218 2.93 -7.13 26.41
CA GLN A 218 2.66 -5.85 27.06
C GLN A 218 2.09 -4.86 26.03
N CYS A 219 0.83 -4.49 26.20
CA CYS A 219 0.07 -3.65 25.28
C CYS A 219 -0.21 -2.26 25.88
N PRO A 220 -0.03 -1.16 25.12
CA PRO A 220 -0.39 0.18 25.55
C PRO A 220 -1.89 0.30 25.88
N VAL A 221 -2.21 1.03 26.95
CA VAL A 221 -3.60 1.37 27.30
C VAL A 221 -4.04 2.55 26.44
N LEU A 222 -5.15 2.38 25.72
CA LEU A 222 -5.70 3.37 24.80
C LEU A 222 -7.09 3.84 25.25
N GLN A 223 -7.42 5.09 24.93
CA GLN A 223 -8.78 5.62 25.09
C GLN A 223 -9.29 6.14 23.74
N PRO A 224 -10.38 5.60 23.15
CA PRO A 224 -10.83 5.96 21.80
C PRO A 224 -11.00 7.47 21.58
N GLY A 225 -11.42 8.20 22.62
CA GLY A 225 -11.62 9.65 22.62
C GLY A 225 -10.35 10.52 22.64
N GLU A 226 -9.18 9.95 22.96
CA GLU A 226 -7.97 10.71 23.28
C GLU A 226 -6.77 10.26 22.42
N PRO A 227 -6.78 10.49 21.09
CA PRO A 227 -5.69 10.06 20.19
C PRO A 227 -4.34 10.72 20.50
N ARG A 228 -4.34 11.86 21.21
CA ARG A 228 -3.12 12.53 21.69
C ARG A 228 -2.56 11.92 22.98
N GLY A 229 -3.25 10.93 23.54
CA GLY A 229 -2.96 10.37 24.85
C GLY A 229 -3.41 11.30 25.97
N ARG A 230 -3.43 10.73 27.18
CA ARG A 230 -3.68 11.44 28.42
C ARG A 230 -2.60 11.02 29.42
N PRO A 231 -1.82 11.96 29.97
CA PRO A 231 -0.72 11.64 30.88
C PRO A 231 -1.16 10.67 31.98
N GLU A 232 -0.37 9.61 32.20
CA GLU A 232 -0.58 8.55 33.20
C GLU A 232 -1.85 7.70 33.02
N VAL A 233 -2.70 7.99 32.04
CA VAL A 233 -4.02 7.34 31.87
C VAL A 233 -4.12 6.58 30.55
N ALA A 234 -3.62 7.15 29.45
CA ALA A 234 -3.71 6.55 28.13
C ALA A 234 -2.54 6.99 27.23
N CYS A 235 -2.00 6.05 26.46
CA CYS A 235 -0.96 6.32 25.47
C CYS A 235 -1.54 7.05 24.26
N SER A 236 -0.68 7.80 23.58
CA SER A 236 -1.00 8.46 22.32
C SER A 236 -0.99 7.48 21.15
N ALA A 237 -1.66 7.85 20.07
CA ALA A 237 -1.64 7.11 18.82
C ALA A 237 -0.20 6.99 18.27
N GLY A 238 0.61 8.06 18.38
CA GLY A 238 2.01 8.05 17.91
C GLY A 238 2.86 6.99 18.62
N GLU A 239 2.74 6.89 19.95
CA GLU A 239 3.43 5.86 20.75
C GLU A 239 2.98 4.44 20.37
N LEU A 240 1.69 4.25 20.10
CA LEU A 240 1.17 2.96 19.64
C LEU A 240 1.75 2.56 18.28
N LEU A 241 1.83 3.49 17.32
CA LEU A 241 2.32 3.19 15.97
C LEU A 241 3.78 2.74 15.99
N ASP A 242 4.61 3.43 16.77
CA ASP A 242 6.01 3.08 16.97
C ASP A 242 6.14 1.68 17.62
N TRP A 243 5.39 1.44 18.70
CA TRP A 243 5.36 0.14 19.37
C TRP A 243 4.88 -0.99 18.45
N LEU A 244 3.88 -0.73 17.62
CA LEU A 244 3.34 -1.71 16.68
C LEU A 244 4.39 -2.14 15.64
N GLY A 245 5.25 -1.21 15.20
CA GLY A 245 6.39 -1.53 14.34
C GLY A 245 7.38 -2.50 15.01
N ALA A 246 7.68 -2.28 16.28
CA ALA A 246 8.55 -3.17 17.06
C ALA A 246 7.93 -4.57 17.24
N VAL A 247 6.61 -4.63 17.49
CA VAL A 247 5.87 -5.90 17.62
C VAL A 247 5.86 -6.69 16.30
N PHE A 248 5.57 -6.06 15.16
CA PHE A 248 5.58 -6.76 13.86
C PHE A 248 6.97 -7.17 13.38
N THR A 249 8.03 -6.59 13.93
CA THR A 249 9.42 -6.97 13.65
C THR A 249 9.98 -7.98 14.66
N ASN A 250 9.16 -8.42 15.62
CA ASN A 250 9.55 -9.30 16.72
C ASN A 250 10.77 -8.76 17.50
N ALA A 251 10.82 -7.44 17.69
CA ALA A 251 11.86 -6.79 18.46
C ALA A 251 11.71 -7.10 19.95
N GLU A 252 12.84 -7.35 20.63
CA GLU A 252 12.87 -7.54 22.08
C GLU A 252 12.71 -6.19 22.80
N LEU A 253 11.62 -6.05 23.55
CA LEU A 253 11.24 -4.83 24.27
C LEU A 253 11.68 -4.83 25.74
N ASN A 254 12.58 -5.75 26.11
CA ASN A 254 13.06 -5.91 27.47
C ASN A 254 14.38 -5.13 27.65
N ASN A 255 14.40 -4.26 28.66
CA ASN A 255 15.56 -3.47 29.01
C ASN A 255 16.54 -4.29 29.88
N GLU A 256 16.85 -5.51 29.45
CA GLU A 256 17.71 -6.44 30.18
C GLU A 256 19.18 -6.09 29.93
N PRO A 257 19.96 -5.74 30.98
CA PRO A 257 21.36 -5.36 30.84
C PRO A 257 22.24 -6.61 30.74
N ASN A 258 22.25 -7.23 29.57
CA ASN A 258 23.19 -8.32 29.25
C ASN A 258 24.46 -7.72 28.61
N ASN A 259 24.74 -8.06 27.34
CA ASN A 259 25.91 -7.57 26.60
C ASN A 259 25.63 -6.30 25.77
N PHE A 260 24.37 -5.96 25.61
CA PHE A 260 23.86 -4.75 24.99
C PHE A 260 22.56 -4.35 25.69
N ILE A 261 22.22 -3.08 25.67
CA ILE A 261 21.00 -2.55 26.32
C ILE A 261 20.01 -2.16 25.22
N SER A 262 18.84 -2.79 25.18
CA SER A 262 17.70 -2.29 24.41
C SER A 262 17.01 -1.19 25.21
N THR A 263 17.16 0.06 24.78
CA THR A 263 16.51 1.19 25.45
C THR A 263 15.04 1.36 25.05
N TYR A 264 14.57 0.58 24.08
CA TYR A 264 13.20 0.64 23.60
C TYR A 264 12.28 -0.17 24.53
N CYS A 265 11.22 0.46 25.03
CA CYS A 265 10.30 -0.10 26.02
C CYS A 265 8.85 0.07 25.56
N CYS A 266 7.95 -0.78 26.06
CA CYS A 266 6.51 -0.59 25.84
C CYS A 266 6.04 0.76 26.42
N PRO A 267 5.26 1.57 25.65
CA PRO A 267 4.66 2.80 26.14
C PRO A 267 3.84 2.61 27.43
N GLN A 268 3.82 3.62 28.31
CA GLN A 268 3.08 3.57 29.58
C GLN A 268 1.95 4.59 29.62
N PRO A 269 0.79 4.27 30.23
CA PRO A 269 0.49 3.01 30.93
C PRO A 269 0.22 1.84 29.98
N SER A 270 0.52 0.62 30.43
CA SER A 270 0.36 -0.63 29.66
C SER A 270 -0.26 -1.74 30.50
N THR A 271 -0.80 -2.74 29.82
CA THR A 271 -1.37 -3.96 30.41
C THR A 271 -0.75 -5.18 29.75
N VAL A 272 -0.35 -6.17 30.55
CA VAL A 272 0.11 -7.46 30.02
C VAL A 272 -1.11 -8.29 29.63
N LEU A 273 -1.17 -8.68 28.37
CA LEU A 273 -2.23 -9.51 27.81
C LEU A 273 -1.69 -10.92 27.56
N ALA A 274 -2.47 -11.93 27.90
CA ALA A 274 -1.98 -13.30 27.96
C ALA A 274 -1.56 -13.83 26.58
N LYS A 275 -2.30 -13.44 25.53
CA LYS A 275 -2.07 -13.87 24.15
C LYS A 275 -2.37 -12.73 23.18
N ALA A 276 -1.63 -12.66 22.08
CA ALA A 276 -1.93 -11.79 20.95
C ALA A 276 -1.74 -12.56 19.65
N TYR A 277 -2.71 -12.46 18.75
CA TYR A 277 -2.64 -13.05 17.42
C TYR A 277 -2.09 -12.02 16.44
N LEU A 278 -1.03 -12.37 15.72
CA LEU A 278 -0.44 -11.56 14.66
C LEU A 278 -0.55 -12.30 13.33
N CYS A 279 -0.95 -11.57 12.31
CA CYS A 279 -0.98 -12.06 10.95
C CYS A 279 -0.34 -11.03 10.04
N THR A 280 0.50 -11.50 9.12
CA THR A 280 1.11 -10.68 8.07
C THR A 280 0.93 -11.38 6.73
N ILE A 281 0.31 -10.67 5.80
CA ILE A 281 0.11 -11.07 4.41
C ILE A 281 1.08 -10.24 3.57
N THR A 282 1.91 -10.90 2.74
CA THR A 282 2.93 -10.26 1.91
C THR A 282 2.79 -10.69 0.46
N GLY A 283 2.62 -9.74 -0.46
CA GLY A 283 2.42 -10.02 -1.89
C GLY A 283 1.97 -8.77 -2.64
N PHE A 284 1.25 -8.93 -3.75
CA PHE A 284 0.56 -7.83 -4.41
C PHE A 284 -0.93 -7.88 -4.03
N ILE A 285 -1.33 -7.07 -3.05
CA ILE A 285 -2.64 -7.19 -2.39
C ILE A 285 -3.57 -6.10 -2.91
N LEU A 286 -4.75 -6.52 -3.36
CA LEU A 286 -5.77 -5.63 -3.91
C LEU A 286 -6.50 -4.86 -2.80
N PRO A 287 -6.77 -3.55 -2.99
CA PRO A 287 -7.48 -2.75 -2.00
C PRO A 287 -8.90 -3.28 -1.71
N GLU A 288 -9.57 -3.90 -2.69
CA GLU A 288 -10.89 -4.50 -2.51
C GLU A 288 -10.86 -5.64 -1.48
N LYS A 289 -9.79 -6.45 -1.46
CA LYS A 289 -9.60 -7.51 -0.45
C LYS A 289 -9.31 -6.92 0.93
N ILE A 290 -8.61 -5.79 1.00
CA ILE A 290 -8.35 -5.07 2.25
C ILE A 290 -9.64 -4.46 2.79
N CYS A 291 -10.53 -3.94 1.94
CA CYS A 291 -11.85 -3.47 2.37
C CYS A 291 -12.66 -4.59 3.03
N LEU A 292 -12.71 -5.78 2.41
CA LEU A 292 -13.38 -6.94 3.02
C LEU A 292 -12.74 -7.31 4.36
N LEU A 293 -11.41 -7.26 4.45
CA LEU A 293 -10.69 -7.54 5.69
C LEU A 293 -11.02 -6.52 6.79
N LEU A 294 -11.04 -5.23 6.44
CA LEU A 294 -11.40 -4.15 7.34
C LEU A 294 -12.84 -4.30 7.85
N GLU A 295 -13.79 -4.63 6.96
CA GLU A 295 -15.19 -4.86 7.33
C GLU A 295 -15.32 -6.05 8.31
N GLN A 296 -14.59 -7.14 8.06
CA GLN A 296 -14.59 -8.31 8.96
C GLN A 296 -13.94 -8.02 10.30
N LEU A 297 -12.86 -7.24 10.32
CA LEU A 297 -12.23 -6.79 11.56
C LEU A 297 -13.13 -5.81 12.34
N CYS A 298 -13.95 -5.00 11.67
CA CYS A 298 -14.96 -4.19 12.33
C CYS A 298 -16.05 -5.05 13.01
N ARG A 299 -16.53 -6.09 12.32
CA ARG A 299 -17.52 -7.04 12.84
C ARG A 299 -16.99 -7.97 13.94
N TYR A 300 -15.67 -8.00 14.14
CA TYR A 300 -15.06 -8.77 15.23
C TYR A 300 -15.67 -8.43 16.60
N PHE A 301 -16.09 -7.19 16.79
CA PHE A 301 -16.70 -6.69 18.03
C PHE A 301 -18.23 -6.79 18.08
N ASP A 302 -18.89 -7.42 17.11
CA ASP A 302 -20.34 -7.67 17.14
C ASP A 302 -20.73 -8.56 18.33
N GLU A 303 -19.81 -9.44 18.73
CA GLU A 303 -19.91 -10.23 19.96
C GLU A 303 -18.97 -9.69 21.02
N PRO A 304 -19.31 -9.73 22.33
CA PRO A 304 -18.41 -9.31 23.39
C PRO A 304 -17.06 -10.04 23.33
N LYS A 305 -15.96 -9.28 23.23
CA LYS A 305 -14.58 -9.78 23.20
C LYS A 305 -13.79 -9.30 24.40
N LEU A 306 -12.72 -10.05 24.74
CA LEU A 306 -11.73 -9.65 25.73
C LEU A 306 -10.77 -8.57 25.19
N ALA A 307 -10.57 -8.55 23.87
CA ALA A 307 -9.73 -7.55 23.21
C ALA A 307 -10.32 -6.14 23.41
N PRO A 308 -9.54 -5.16 23.92
CA PRO A 308 -10.02 -3.77 24.04
C PRO A 308 -10.02 -3.02 22.70
N TRP A 309 -9.16 -3.44 21.77
CA TRP A 309 -8.96 -2.89 20.44
C TRP A 309 -8.25 -3.92 19.57
N LEU A 310 -8.18 -3.70 18.25
CA LEU A 310 -7.34 -4.46 17.32
C LEU A 310 -6.73 -3.50 16.29
N THR A 311 -5.71 -3.96 15.55
CA THR A 311 -5.07 -3.12 14.51
C THR A 311 -5.13 -3.74 13.13
N LEU A 312 -5.14 -2.89 12.11
CA LEU A 312 -4.92 -3.24 10.71
C LEU A 312 -3.94 -2.22 10.11
N SER A 313 -2.70 -2.65 9.90
CA SER A 313 -1.64 -1.85 9.26
C SER A 313 -1.41 -2.33 7.84
N VAL A 314 -1.39 -1.38 6.90
CA VAL A 314 -1.13 -1.66 5.49
C VAL A 314 0.02 -0.79 5.02
N GLN A 315 1.02 -1.45 4.43
CA GLN A 315 2.19 -0.82 3.83
C GLN A 315 2.15 -1.04 2.32
N GLY A 316 2.30 0.05 1.58
CA GLY A 316 2.44 0.05 0.12
C GLY A 316 3.82 -0.35 -0.37
N PHE A 317 4.01 -0.27 -1.69
CA PHE A 317 5.31 -0.43 -2.33
C PHE A 317 6.09 0.88 -2.26
N ALA A 318 7.36 0.78 -1.87
CA ALA A 318 8.31 1.90 -1.86
C ALA A 318 8.53 2.50 -3.27
N ASP A 319 8.57 1.65 -4.30
CA ASP A 319 8.85 2.05 -5.69
C ASP A 319 7.58 2.18 -6.55
N SER A 320 6.44 2.51 -5.94
CA SER A 320 5.24 2.83 -6.69
C SER A 320 5.33 4.24 -7.28
N PRO A 321 5.02 4.47 -8.58
CA PRO A 321 5.05 5.82 -9.17
C PRO A 321 3.93 6.73 -8.65
N VAL A 322 2.92 6.14 -8.01
CA VAL A 322 1.80 6.87 -7.40
C VAL A 322 1.60 6.46 -5.93
N SER A 323 1.22 7.42 -5.11
CA SER A 323 0.65 7.19 -3.78
C SER A 323 -0.88 7.20 -3.89
N TRP A 324 -1.61 7.65 -2.86
CA TRP A 324 -3.07 7.75 -2.90
C TRP A 324 -3.58 8.46 -4.16
N ARG A 325 -4.52 7.79 -4.86
CA ARG A 325 -5.09 8.23 -6.14
C ARG A 325 -4.00 8.38 -7.21
N GLU A 326 -3.78 9.61 -7.68
CA GLU A 326 -2.84 9.95 -8.76
C GLU A 326 -1.73 10.88 -8.24
N ASN A 327 -1.59 10.97 -6.92
CA ASN A 327 -0.51 11.72 -6.30
C ASN A 327 0.81 11.03 -6.64
N GLU A 328 1.83 11.80 -7.00
CA GLU A 328 3.16 11.25 -7.22
C GLU A 328 3.68 10.69 -5.88
N HIS A 329 4.47 9.62 -5.94
CA HIS A 329 5.21 9.12 -4.79
C HIS A 329 6.71 9.27 -5.10
N GLY A 330 7.49 9.72 -4.12
CA GLY A 330 8.94 9.87 -4.25
C GLY A 330 9.71 9.03 -3.24
N PHE A 331 10.83 8.44 -3.66
CA PHE A 331 11.66 7.57 -2.82
C PHE A 331 12.98 8.24 -2.39
N GLN A 332 12.97 9.52 -2.00
CA GLN A 332 14.23 10.27 -1.77
C GLN A 332 15.18 9.64 -0.73
N LYS A 333 14.72 9.51 0.52
CA LYS A 333 15.48 8.89 1.63
C LYS A 333 14.66 7.80 2.36
N GLY A 334 13.44 7.57 1.89
CA GLY A 334 12.44 6.68 2.45
C GLY A 334 11.15 6.80 1.63
N GLY A 335 10.53 5.66 1.31
CA GLY A 335 9.27 5.52 0.57
C GLY A 335 8.12 5.17 1.50
N ASP A 336 7.96 5.96 2.56
CA ASP A 336 6.95 5.67 3.57
C ASP A 336 5.55 5.91 2.97
N HIS A 337 4.86 4.80 2.72
CA HIS A 337 3.49 4.77 2.24
C HIS A 337 2.72 3.76 3.08
N LEU A 338 2.25 4.20 4.26
CA LEU A 338 1.63 3.33 5.25
C LEU A 338 0.40 3.99 5.85
N TYR A 339 -0.65 3.19 6.05
CA TYR A 339 -1.77 3.56 6.90
C TYR A 339 -2.08 2.47 7.92
N ASN A 340 -2.58 2.88 9.08
CA ASN A 340 -2.95 2.00 10.17
C ASN A 340 -4.34 2.37 10.71
N PHE A 341 -5.19 1.36 10.87
CA PHE A 341 -6.44 1.45 11.61
C PHE A 341 -6.24 0.85 12.99
N VAL A 342 -6.59 1.61 14.03
CA VAL A 342 -6.81 1.10 15.39
C VAL A 342 -8.31 1.04 15.59
N ILE A 343 -8.87 -0.15 15.73
CA ILE A 343 -10.31 -0.40 15.72
C ILE A 343 -10.75 -0.71 17.15
N PHE A 344 -11.71 0.06 17.67
CA PHE A 344 -12.25 -0.07 19.00
C PHE A 344 -13.62 -0.77 19.00
N ASN A 345 -14.00 -1.33 20.14
CA ASN A 345 -15.26 -2.06 20.30
C ASN A 345 -16.54 -1.20 20.14
N ASN A 346 -16.42 0.12 20.20
CA ASN A 346 -17.51 1.08 20.04
C ASN A 346 -17.64 1.62 18.61
N GLN A 347 -17.05 0.92 17.63
CA GLN A 347 -16.96 1.33 16.21
C GLN A 347 -16.16 2.61 15.96
N ASP A 348 -15.52 3.20 16.97
CA ASP A 348 -14.53 4.24 16.72
C ASP A 348 -13.28 3.61 16.10
N TYR A 349 -12.57 4.41 15.29
CA TYR A 349 -11.23 4.08 14.84
C TYR A 349 -10.30 5.27 14.92
N TRP A 350 -9.02 4.97 15.12
CA TRP A 350 -7.94 5.88 14.75
C TRP A 350 -7.39 5.49 13.41
N LEU A 351 -7.20 6.47 12.54
CA LEU A 351 -6.52 6.35 11.27
C LEU A 351 -5.18 7.07 11.37
N GLN A 352 -4.10 6.34 11.20
CA GLN A 352 -2.74 6.87 11.22
C GLN A 352 -2.14 6.71 9.83
N MET A 353 -1.69 7.80 9.22
CA MET A 353 -1.06 7.78 7.90
C MET A 353 0.37 8.28 8.03
N ALA A 354 1.34 7.42 7.71
CA ALA A 354 2.74 7.78 7.60
C ALA A 354 3.05 8.00 6.13
N VAL A 355 3.50 9.21 5.81
CA VAL A 355 3.70 9.68 4.46
C VAL A 355 5.14 10.18 4.30
N GLY A 356 5.75 9.80 3.17
CA GLY A 356 7.09 10.19 2.79
C GLY A 356 7.28 11.71 2.80
N ALA A 357 8.54 12.13 2.97
CA ALA A 357 8.96 13.52 3.22
C ALA A 357 8.36 14.59 2.29
N ASN A 358 7.95 14.20 1.08
CA ASN A 358 7.44 15.10 0.05
C ASN A 358 6.13 14.60 -0.57
N ASP A 359 5.56 13.50 -0.07
CA ASP A 359 4.32 12.98 -0.61
C ASP A 359 3.12 13.74 -0.04
N ASP A 360 2.05 13.82 -0.82
CA ASP A 360 0.80 14.45 -0.39
C ASP A 360 -0.03 13.46 0.44
N CYS A 361 -0.36 13.84 1.67
CA CYS A 361 -1.28 13.06 2.49
C CYS A 361 -2.73 13.37 2.09
N PRO A 362 -3.55 12.37 1.73
CA PRO A 362 -4.97 12.60 1.52
C PRO A 362 -5.63 13.03 2.84
N PRO A 363 -6.70 13.83 2.75
CA PRO A 363 -7.46 14.23 3.92
C PRO A 363 -8.32 13.09 4.44
#